data_AF-A0A955TM49-F1
#
_entry.id   AF-A0A955TM49-F1
#
_cell.length_a   1.000
_cell.length_b   1.000
_cell.length_c   1.000
_cell.angle_alpha   90.00
_cell.angle_beta   90.00
_cell.angle_gamma   90.00
#
_symmetry.space_group_name_H-M   'P 1'
#
loop_
_entity.id
_entity.type
_entity.pdbx_description
1 polymer ?
#
loop_
_entity_poly.entity_id
_entity_poly.type
_entity_poly.pdbx_seq_one_letter_code
_entity_poly.pdbx_strand_id
1 'polypeptide(L)'
;MIEEGQKIFTGQQNIDVNCASCHGKDGKPVKAGARDFRNTEHMKLFSDSQWFWRVSEGVSGTKMKAWKSKLSEDEIWKVIAFEASFGLKGQKYDPEKKAWVPAN
;
A
#
# COMPACT_ATOMS: atom_id res chain seq x y z
N MET A 1 2.78 12.39 -6.95
CA MET A 1 2.88 10.96 -6.54
C MET A 1 2.37 10.68 -5.13
N ILE A 2 3.08 11.03 -4.04
CA ILE A 2 2.63 10.72 -2.66
C ILE A 2 1.31 11.39 -2.29
N GLU A 3 1.12 12.67 -2.63
CA GLU A 3 -0.10 13.41 -2.35
C GLU A 3 -1.33 12.86 -3.09
N GLU A 4 -1.16 12.46 -4.36
CA GLU A 4 -2.22 11.80 -5.14
C GLU A 4 -2.54 10.42 -4.55
N GLY A 5 -1.52 9.66 -4.16
CA GLY A 5 -1.67 8.41 -3.44
C GLY A 5 -2.47 8.58 -2.15
N GLN A 6 -2.24 9.65 -1.39
CA GLN A 6 -3.01 9.98 -0.18
C GLN A 6 -4.49 10.25 -0.48
N LYS A 7 -4.79 10.98 -1.57
CA LYS A 7 -6.18 11.28 -1.99
C LYS A 7 -6.93 10.00 -2.36
N ILE A 8 -6.27 9.05 -3.02
CA ILE A 8 -6.83 7.72 -3.31
C ILE A 8 -6.99 6.92 -2.01
N PHE A 9 -5.94 6.85 -1.20
CA PHE A 9 -5.92 6.07 0.05
C PHE A 9 -7.04 6.47 1.03
N THR A 10 -7.35 7.77 1.10
CA THR A 10 -8.37 8.32 1.99
C THR A 10 -9.77 8.38 1.39
N GLY A 11 -9.94 7.98 0.12
CA GLY A 11 -11.20 8.04 -0.61
C GLY A 11 -11.64 9.44 -1.02
N GLN A 12 -10.73 10.42 -1.02
CA GLN A 12 -11.00 11.78 -1.52
C GLN A 12 -11.14 11.80 -3.05
N GLN A 13 -10.36 10.98 -3.76
CA GLN A 13 -10.44 10.88 -5.21
C GLN A 13 -11.60 10.00 -5.67
N ASN A 14 -11.84 8.89 -4.97
CA ASN A 14 -12.93 7.96 -5.26
C ASN A 14 -13.46 7.37 -3.95
N ILE A 15 -14.70 7.68 -3.58
CA ILE A 15 -15.29 7.26 -2.30
C ILE A 15 -15.46 5.73 -2.19
N ASP A 16 -15.57 5.04 -3.33
CA ASP A 16 -15.62 3.57 -3.38
C ASP A 16 -14.26 2.95 -3.00
N VAL A 17 -13.17 3.71 -3.14
CA VAL A 17 -11.79 3.28 -2.87
C VAL A 17 -11.30 3.99 -1.62
N ASN A 18 -11.47 3.34 -0.46
CA ASN A 18 -11.07 3.91 0.82
C ASN A 18 -10.24 2.92 1.64
N CYS A 19 -8.92 2.91 1.40
CA CYS A 19 -7.94 2.09 2.10
C CYS A 19 -7.90 2.43 3.60
N ALA A 20 -7.99 3.72 3.93
CA ALA A 20 -7.97 4.22 5.31
C ALA A 20 -9.12 3.68 6.17
N SER A 21 -10.25 3.28 5.57
CA SER A 21 -11.38 2.68 6.30
C SER A 21 -11.05 1.36 7.02
N CYS A 22 -9.94 0.71 6.63
CA CYS A 22 -9.43 -0.52 7.25
C CYS A 22 -8.02 -0.32 7.82
N HIS A 23 -7.16 0.37 7.09
CA HIS A 23 -5.74 0.54 7.42
C HIS A 23 -5.41 1.81 8.21
N GLY A 24 -6.41 2.66 8.48
CA GLY A 24 -6.26 3.94 9.17
C GLY A 24 -5.59 5.02 8.33
N LYS A 25 -5.93 6.29 8.57
CA LYS A 25 -5.36 7.44 7.83
C LYS A 25 -3.87 7.66 8.13
N ASP A 26 -3.43 7.17 9.28
CA ASP A 26 -2.06 7.22 9.80
C ASP A 26 -1.29 5.92 9.58
N GLY A 27 -1.84 4.97 8.82
CA GLY A 27 -1.28 3.64 8.60
C GLY A 27 -1.44 2.68 9.78
N LYS A 28 -2.13 3.11 10.85
CA LYS A 28 -2.52 2.25 11.99
C LYS A 28 -3.85 1.55 11.68
N PRO A 29 -3.90 0.22 11.67
CA PRO A 29 -5.10 -0.51 11.28
C PRO A 29 -6.25 -0.23 12.25
N VAL A 30 -7.42 0.10 11.70
CA VAL A 30 -8.67 0.32 12.44
C VAL A 30 -9.58 -0.90 12.41
N LYS A 31 -9.31 -1.87 11.52
CA LYS A 31 -10.03 -3.16 11.47
C LYS A 31 -9.08 -4.32 11.72
N ALA A 32 -9.57 -5.32 12.45
CA ALA A 32 -8.83 -6.57 12.69
C ALA A 32 -8.45 -7.25 11.36
N GLY A 33 -7.20 -7.70 11.28
CA GLY A 33 -6.63 -8.35 10.09
C GLY A 33 -6.09 -7.39 9.02
N ALA A 34 -6.33 -6.08 9.13
CA ALA A 34 -5.66 -5.09 8.28
C ALA A 34 -4.17 -4.98 8.64
N ARG A 35 -3.33 -4.80 7.63
CA ARG A 35 -1.88 -4.62 7.81
C ARG A 35 -1.61 -3.27 8.49
N ASP A 36 -0.73 -3.29 9.50
CA ASP A 36 -0.12 -2.06 10.05
C ASP A 36 1.07 -1.67 9.19
N PHE A 37 0.93 -0.54 8.47
CA PHE A 37 1.94 -0.05 7.53
C PHE A 37 3.12 0.63 8.22
N ARG A 38 3.02 0.89 9.53
CA ARG A 38 4.10 1.49 10.32
C ARG A 38 5.08 0.44 10.83
N ASN A 39 4.73 -0.85 10.76
CA ASN A 39 5.63 -1.93 11.09
C ASN A 39 6.54 -2.23 9.88
N THR A 40 7.72 -1.62 9.88
CA THR A 40 8.72 -1.77 8.82
C THR A 40 9.04 -3.23 8.50
N GLU A 41 9.18 -4.10 9.51
CA GLU A 41 9.55 -5.50 9.27
C GLU A 41 8.44 -6.26 8.55
N HIS A 42 7.17 -5.95 8.84
CA HIS A 42 6.05 -6.47 8.06
C HIS A 42 5.98 -5.89 6.65
N MET A 43 6.35 -4.63 6.48
CA MET A 43 6.36 -3.97 5.17
C MET A 43 7.41 -4.55 4.24
N LYS A 44 8.55 -4.99 4.80
CA LYS A 44 9.65 -5.61 4.07
C LYS A 44 9.38 -7.04 3.59
N LEU A 45 8.31 -7.69 4.06
CA LEU A 45 7.96 -9.05 3.68
C LEU A 45 7.59 -9.19 2.19
N PHE A 46 7.22 -8.07 1.55
CA PHE A 46 6.79 -8.06 0.16
C PHE A 46 7.66 -7.14 -0.69
N SER A 47 7.94 -7.57 -1.92
CA SER A 47 8.51 -6.72 -2.97
C SER A 47 7.50 -5.71 -3.49
N ASP A 48 7.97 -4.70 -4.23
CA ASP A 48 7.09 -3.73 -4.90
C ASP A 48 6.07 -4.41 -5.82
N SER A 49 6.49 -5.42 -6.58
CA SER A 49 5.60 -6.19 -7.44
C SER A 49 4.56 -7.00 -6.66
N GLN A 50 4.91 -7.51 -5.48
CA GLN A 50 3.97 -8.22 -4.61
C GLN A 50 2.97 -7.25 -3.96
N TRP A 51 3.41 -6.04 -3.59
CA TRP A 51 2.51 -4.98 -3.16
C TRP A 51 1.52 -4.60 -4.25
N PHE A 52 2.01 -4.38 -5.47
CA PHE A 52 1.17 -4.11 -6.64
C PHE A 52 0.15 -5.21 -6.86
N TRP A 53 0.58 -6.47 -6.87
CA TRP A 53 -0.32 -7.61 -7.05
C TRP A 53 -1.39 -7.68 -5.96
N ARG A 54 -1.03 -7.48 -4.68
CA ARG A 54 -1.98 -7.51 -3.54
C ARG A 54 -3.03 -6.39 -3.62
N VAL A 55 -2.66 -5.20 -4.08
CA VAL A 55 -3.61 -4.09 -4.25
C VAL A 55 -4.47 -4.32 -5.50
N SER A 56 -3.86 -4.75 -6.59
CA SER A 56 -4.53 -5.01 -7.87
C SER A 56 -5.57 -6.13 -7.77
N GLU A 57 -5.17 -7.31 -7.26
CA GLU A 57 -5.98 -8.53 -7.18
C GLU A 57 -6.71 -8.71 -5.84
N GLY A 58 -6.38 -7.88 -4.84
CA GLY A 58 -6.84 -8.09 -3.48
C GLY A 58 -6.05 -9.20 -2.78
N VAL A 59 -6.52 -9.59 -1.59
CA VAL A 59 -5.88 -10.66 -0.81
C VAL A 59 -6.88 -11.76 -0.53
N SER A 60 -6.74 -12.88 -1.23
CA SER A 60 -7.57 -14.08 -1.09
C SER A 60 -7.67 -14.52 0.37
N GLY A 61 -8.89 -14.87 0.81
CA GLY A 61 -9.16 -15.26 2.19
C GLY A 61 -9.29 -14.09 3.17
N THR A 62 -9.27 -12.83 2.70
CA THR A 62 -9.45 -11.64 3.54
C THR A 62 -10.59 -10.75 3.02
N LYS A 63 -10.87 -9.65 3.73
CA LYS A 63 -11.84 -8.63 3.32
C LYS A 63 -11.25 -7.62 2.31
N MET A 64 -9.98 -7.74 1.94
CA MET A 64 -9.31 -6.84 0.99
C MET A 64 -9.69 -7.21 -0.45
N LYS A 65 -10.50 -6.36 -1.08
CA LYS A 65 -10.99 -6.52 -2.45
C LYS A 65 -9.90 -6.20 -3.48
N ALA A 66 -10.09 -6.70 -4.69
CA ALA A 66 -9.32 -6.29 -5.87
C ALA A 66 -9.65 -4.86 -6.28
N TRP A 67 -8.62 -4.03 -6.54
CA TRP A 67 -8.79 -2.64 -6.94
C TRP A 67 -8.52 -2.37 -8.42
N LYS A 68 -8.01 -3.36 -9.19
CA LYS A 68 -7.71 -3.21 -10.62
C LYS A 68 -8.88 -2.82 -11.53
N SER A 69 -10.11 -3.01 -11.07
CA SER A 69 -11.33 -2.60 -11.80
C SER A 69 -11.79 -1.18 -11.47
N LYS A 70 -11.16 -0.55 -10.47
CA LYS A 70 -11.53 0.78 -9.94
C LYS A 70 -10.38 1.79 -9.99
N LEU A 71 -9.14 1.31 -10.08
CA LEU A 71 -7.92 2.10 -10.17
C LEU A 71 -7.12 1.65 -11.39
N SER A 72 -6.52 2.61 -12.10
CA SER A 72 -5.45 2.36 -13.08
C SER A 72 -4.16 1.89 -12.40
N GLU A 73 -3.26 1.30 -13.18
CA GLU A 73 -1.96 0.83 -12.64
C GLU A 73 -1.14 1.97 -12.02
N ASP A 74 -1.16 3.15 -12.63
CA ASP A 74 -0.50 4.35 -12.10
C ASP A 74 -1.10 4.79 -10.76
N GLU A 75 -2.42 4.77 -10.61
CA GLU A 75 -3.10 5.05 -9.34
C GLU A 75 -2.76 4.01 -8.26
N ILE A 76 -2.62 2.74 -8.64
CA ILE A 76 -2.17 1.68 -7.72
C ILE A 76 -0.73 1.95 -7.25
N TRP A 77 0.17 2.32 -8.16
CA TRP A 77 1.54 2.68 -7.76
C TRP A 77 1.58 3.92 -6.86
N LYS A 78 0.74 4.93 -7.13
CA LYS A 78 0.62 6.11 -6.28
C LYS A 78 0.14 5.75 -4.87
N VAL A 79 -0.87 4.88 -4.73
CA VAL A 79 -1.38 4.48 -3.41
C VAL A 79 -0.35 3.65 -2.63
N ILE A 80 0.40 2.76 -3.31
CA ILE A 80 1.47 1.96 -2.71
C ILE A 80 2.64 2.85 -2.28
N ALA A 81 2.99 3.87 -3.07
CA ALA A 81 4.03 4.82 -2.68
C ALA A 81 3.63 5.59 -1.41
N PHE A 82 2.36 5.99 -1.29
CA PHE A 82 1.85 6.59 -0.05
C PHE A 82 1.85 5.61 1.12
N GLU A 83 1.43 4.36 0.91
CA GLU A 83 1.49 3.28 1.91
C GLU A 83 2.92 3.04 2.43
N ALA A 84 3.89 2.94 1.52
CA ALA A 84 5.29 2.73 1.86
C ALA A 84 5.87 3.88 2.69
N SER A 85 5.32 5.10 2.59
CA SER A 85 5.79 6.24 3.36
C SER A 85 5.64 6.09 4.89
N PHE A 86 4.77 5.18 5.36
CA PHE A 86 4.55 4.94 6.79
C PHE A 86 5.68 4.12 7.45
N GLY A 87 6.21 3.10 6.77
CA GLY A 87 7.15 2.15 7.36
C GLY A 87 8.43 1.92 6.56
N LEU A 88 8.49 2.39 5.31
CA LEU A 88 9.60 2.22 4.37
C LEU A 88 10.14 3.57 3.88
N LYS A 89 9.91 4.65 4.62
CA LYS A 89 10.40 5.97 4.27
C LYS A 89 11.92 5.95 4.05
N GLY A 90 12.36 6.40 2.88
CA GLY A 90 13.78 6.39 2.50
C GLY A 90 14.32 5.00 2.18
N GLN A 91 13.47 4.02 1.87
CA GLN A 91 13.88 2.70 1.39
C GLN A 91 13.35 2.45 -0.02
N LYS A 92 14.06 1.61 -0.77
CA LYS A 92 13.65 1.09 -2.09
C LYS A 92 13.87 -0.43 -2.12
N TYR A 93 13.05 -1.15 -2.88
CA TYR A 93 13.26 -2.57 -3.07
C TYR A 93 14.42 -2.80 -4.07
N ASP A 94 15.40 -3.61 -3.67
CA ASP A 94 16.51 -4.07 -4.50
C ASP A 94 16.19 -5.50 -4.99
N PRO A 95 15.93 -5.70 -6.30
CA PRO A 95 15.55 -7.01 -6.82
C PRO A 95 16.70 -8.03 -6.81
N GLU A 96 17.96 -7.58 -6.85
CA GLU A 96 19.13 -8.47 -6.81
C GLU A 96 19.33 -9.02 -5.40
N LYS A 97 19.19 -8.14 -4.39
CA LYS A 97 19.28 -8.52 -2.97
C LYS A 97 17.99 -9.10 -2.41
N LYS A 98 16.89 -8.98 -3.15
CA LYS A 98 15.53 -9.33 -2.73
C LYS A 98 15.17 -8.71 -1.38
N ALA A 99 15.59 -7.46 -1.18
CA ALA A 99 15.50 -6.79 0.10
C ALA A 99 15.27 -5.29 -0.07
N TRP A 100 14.64 -4.68 0.93
CA TRP A 100 14.55 -3.22 1.02
C TRP A 100 15.87 -2.65 1.51
N VAL A 101 16.41 -1.70 0.74
CA VAL A 101 17.68 -1.01 1.02
C VAL A 101 17.44 0.49 1.13
N PRO A 102 18.32 1.25 1.83
CA PRO A 102 18.24 2.70 1.83
C PRO A 102 18.22 3.28 0.41
N ALA A 103 17.28 4.19 0.16
CA ALA A 103 17.24 5.01 -1.04
C ALA A 103 18.22 6.17 -0.83
N ASN A 104 19.45 5.99 -1.33
CA ASN A 104 20.46 7.05 -1.41
C ASN A 104 20.00 8.17 -2.33
#